data_AF-A0A259ED77-F1
#
_entry.id   AF-A0A259ED77-F1
#
_cell.length_a   1.000
_cell.length_b   1.000
_cell.length_c   1.000
_cell.angle_alpha   90.00
_cell.angle_beta   90.00
_cell.angle_gamma   90.00
#
_symmetry.space_group_name_H-M   'P 1'
#
loop_
_entity.id
_entity.type
_entity.pdbx_description
1 polymer ?
#
loop_
_entity_poly.entity_id
_entity_poly.type
_entity_poly.pdbx_seq_one_letter_code
_entity_poly.pdbx_strand_id
1 'polypeptide(L)'
;MKTKLMVLAISLASFSGVAMGFDFGKLLEDRLNQELNKDKKTQPAATPPPAGAQSAAASPPAAKQKVDAGQLGFALFGDYSPEEENRIGKQISGNLLGAVPLVRDDGLQRYVNRVGNWVALQTGRKNTSWHFGVLDTEDINAFAAPGGYIFLTKGLYRRLNNEAELAGVLGHEIAHVTQRHHLKVLKKSSLIGALGQAASSKAQGSDQMVQNLIGNGAEIMARGLDKDAEFEADRVGIVFAARAGYDVWGLPTVLQDMAALPAKDNRTSLLYKTHPHPADRLAALGEAVGDRLDGIQGKELANRFYKIR
;
A
#
# COMPACT_ATOMS: atom_id res chain seq x y z
N MET A 1 -56.57 -7.83 48.03
CA MET A 1 -56.38 -8.84 46.95
C MET A 1 -55.81 -8.15 45.71
N LYS A 2 -54.92 -8.85 45.00
CA LYS A 2 -54.27 -8.52 43.70
C LYS A 2 -52.86 -7.88 43.76
N THR A 3 -51.92 -8.82 43.79
CA THR A 3 -50.52 -8.91 43.37
C THR A 3 -49.92 -7.92 42.33
N LYS A 4 -48.71 -7.45 42.69
CA LYS A 4 -47.44 -7.31 41.93
C LYS A 4 -47.46 -6.86 40.46
N LEU A 5 -46.76 -5.74 40.19
CA LEU A 5 -45.73 -5.71 39.15
C LEU A 5 -44.61 -4.71 39.55
N MET A 6 -43.39 -5.21 39.58
CA MET A 6 -42.16 -4.51 39.93
C MET A 6 -41.52 -4.08 38.61
N VAL A 7 -41.39 -2.76 38.36
CA VAL A 7 -40.66 -2.25 37.20
C VAL A 7 -39.36 -1.62 37.70
N LEU A 8 -38.27 -2.28 37.33
CA LEU A 8 -36.89 -1.92 37.61
C LEU A 8 -36.52 -0.69 36.79
N ALA A 9 -36.26 0.44 37.46
CA ALA A 9 -35.67 1.62 36.83
C ALA A 9 -34.18 1.37 36.59
N ILE A 10 -33.80 1.16 35.34
CA ILE A 10 -32.38 1.11 34.93
C ILE A 10 -32.01 2.53 34.48
N SER A 11 -31.06 3.12 35.20
CA SER A 11 -30.39 4.38 34.89
C SER A 11 -29.76 4.34 33.49
N LEU A 12 -30.13 5.29 32.62
CA LEU A 12 -29.36 5.62 31.42
C LEU A 12 -28.02 6.20 31.86
N ALA A 13 -26.97 5.38 31.81
CA ALA A 13 -25.61 5.88 31.72
C ALA A 13 -25.32 6.17 30.24
N SER A 14 -25.25 7.45 29.89
CA SER A 14 -24.76 7.92 28.60
C SER A 14 -23.32 7.46 28.41
N PHE A 15 -23.11 6.37 27.65
CA PHE A 15 -21.79 6.04 27.13
C PHE A 15 -21.51 6.98 25.95
N SER A 16 -20.89 8.13 26.26
CA SER A 16 -20.12 8.88 25.28
C SER A 16 -18.92 8.02 24.86
N GLY A 17 -19.10 7.23 23.81
CA GLY A 17 -18.02 6.50 23.17
C GLY A 17 -17.02 7.50 22.58
N VAL A 18 -15.91 7.69 23.28
CA VAL A 18 -14.71 8.30 22.71
C VAL A 18 -14.28 7.40 21.55
N ALA A 19 -14.55 7.83 20.32
CA ALA A 19 -13.96 7.24 19.14
C ALA A 19 -12.45 7.49 19.23
N MET A 20 -11.70 6.51 19.76
CA MET A 20 -10.26 6.46 19.56
C MET A 20 -10.04 6.37 18.05
N GLY A 21 -9.51 7.44 17.45
CA GLY A 21 -9.03 7.40 16.07
C GLY A 21 -8.00 6.27 15.95
N PHE A 22 -8.35 5.24 15.19
CA PHE A 22 -7.45 4.15 14.84
C PHE A 22 -6.46 4.69 13.81
N ASP A 23 -5.28 5.11 14.27
CA ASP A 23 -4.20 5.53 13.38
C ASP A 23 -3.52 4.26 12.84
N PHE A 24 -4.01 3.78 11.71
CA PHE A 24 -3.48 2.59 11.04
C PHE A 24 -1.99 2.70 10.74
N GLY A 25 -1.52 3.91 10.40
CA GLY A 25 -0.10 4.18 10.20
C GLY A 25 0.70 3.96 11.48
N LYS A 26 0.19 4.47 12.61
CA LYS A 26 0.79 4.25 13.93
C LYS A 26 0.67 2.80 14.40
N LEU A 27 -0.42 2.09 14.13
CA LEU A 27 -0.55 0.67 14.46
C LEU A 27 0.46 -0.18 13.68
N LEU A 28 0.67 0.13 12.40
CA LEU A 28 1.74 -0.45 11.59
C LEU A 28 3.10 -0.15 12.23
N GLU A 29 3.36 1.12 12.54
CA GLU A 29 4.62 1.59 13.13
C GLU A 29 4.90 0.98 14.52
N ASP A 30 3.88 0.85 15.36
CA ASP A 30 3.94 0.26 16.69
C ASP A 30 4.19 -1.27 16.61
N ARG A 31 3.55 -1.97 15.66
CA ARG A 31 3.82 -3.39 15.38
C ARG A 31 5.25 -3.59 14.85
N LEU A 32 5.71 -2.72 13.96
CA LEU A 32 7.07 -2.72 13.40
C LEU A 32 8.11 -2.53 14.51
N ASN A 33 7.89 -1.58 15.41
CA ASN A 33 8.75 -1.34 16.57
C ASN A 33 8.74 -2.51 17.57
N GLN A 34 7.65 -3.26 17.68
CA GLN A 34 7.55 -4.44 18.54
C GLN A 34 8.37 -5.63 17.99
N GLU A 35 8.35 -5.83 16.67
CA GLU A 35 9.11 -6.90 16.00
C GLU A 35 10.61 -6.59 15.98
N LEU A 36 11.01 -5.36 15.66
CA LEU A 36 12.42 -4.91 15.68
C LEU A 36 13.09 -5.00 17.08
N ASN A 37 12.29 -4.93 18.15
CA ASN A 37 12.78 -5.03 19.53
C ASN A 37 12.73 -6.44 20.12
N LYS A 38 12.12 -7.43 19.44
CA LYS A 38 12.18 -8.84 19.87
C LYS A 38 13.60 -9.40 19.71
N ASP A 39 14.30 -9.06 18.64
CA ASP A 39 15.66 -9.53 18.37
C ASP A 39 16.73 -8.95 19.31
N LYS A 40 16.40 -7.90 20.06
CA LYS A 40 17.29 -7.30 21.07
C LYS A 40 17.17 -7.92 22.47
N LYS A 41 16.18 -8.80 22.72
CA LYS A 41 15.81 -9.24 24.08
C LYS A 41 16.30 -10.62 24.51
N THR A 42 17.28 -11.22 23.83
CA THR A 42 17.90 -12.47 24.27
C THR A 42 19.39 -12.32 24.56
N GLN A 43 19.70 -11.91 25.80
CA GLN A 43 20.74 -12.51 26.66
C GLN A 43 20.79 -11.79 28.03
N PRO A 44 20.70 -12.48 29.18
CA PRO A 44 20.97 -11.87 30.48
C PRO A 44 22.48 -11.72 30.70
N ALA A 45 22.90 -10.56 31.20
CA ALA A 45 24.28 -10.26 31.52
C ALA A 45 24.76 -11.05 32.76
N ALA A 46 25.86 -11.79 32.61
CA ALA A 46 26.66 -12.30 33.72
C ALA A 46 27.94 -11.46 33.84
N THR A 47 28.21 -10.98 35.05
CA THR A 47 29.41 -10.23 35.45
C THR A 47 30.63 -11.15 35.59
N PRO A 48 31.83 -10.74 35.11
CA PRO A 48 33.11 -11.28 35.59
C PRO A 48 33.93 -10.25 36.41
N PRO A 49 34.89 -10.72 37.24
CA PRO A 49 35.64 -9.95 38.25
C PRO A 49 36.86 -9.20 37.66
N PRO A 50 37.57 -8.34 38.43
CA PRO A 50 38.43 -7.32 37.86
C PRO A 50 39.84 -7.77 37.47
N ALA A 51 40.30 -7.18 36.37
CA ALA A 51 41.65 -6.85 35.90
C ALA A 51 42.87 -7.65 36.42
N GLY A 52 43.39 -8.52 35.54
CA GLY A 52 44.80 -8.92 35.50
C GLY A 52 45.43 -8.49 34.17
N ALA A 53 46.58 -7.82 34.22
CA ALA A 53 47.27 -7.24 33.06
C ALA A 53 47.78 -8.32 32.09
N GLN A 54 47.32 -8.27 30.82
CA GLN A 54 47.95 -8.97 29.70
C GLN A 54 47.88 -8.13 28.41
N SER A 55 49.08 -7.86 27.88
CA SER A 55 49.48 -7.49 26.52
C SER A 55 48.44 -6.88 25.57
N ALA A 56 48.73 -5.66 25.11
CA ALA A 56 48.08 -5.04 23.96
C ALA A 56 48.37 -5.82 22.67
N ALA A 57 47.58 -6.86 22.41
CA ALA A 57 47.49 -7.44 21.07
C ALA A 57 46.70 -6.46 20.20
N ALA A 58 47.32 -6.03 19.09
CA ALA A 58 46.69 -5.19 18.09
C ALA A 58 45.32 -5.77 17.69
N SER A 59 44.28 -4.93 17.74
CA SER A 59 42.99 -5.29 17.16
C SER A 59 43.21 -5.64 15.68
N PRO A 60 42.65 -6.75 15.16
CA PRO A 60 42.75 -7.04 13.74
C PRO A 60 42.15 -5.86 12.97
N PRO A 61 42.74 -5.47 11.82
CA PRO A 61 42.20 -4.38 11.03
C PRO A 61 40.75 -4.70 10.69
N ALA A 62 39.87 -3.71 10.88
CA ALA A 62 38.47 -3.82 10.48
C ALA A 62 38.43 -4.35 9.04
N ALA A 63 37.81 -5.52 8.85
CA ALA A 63 37.68 -6.11 7.53
C ALA A 63 36.99 -5.09 6.63
N LYS A 64 37.69 -4.61 5.60
CA LYS A 64 37.09 -3.80 4.53
C LYS A 64 36.06 -4.68 3.83
N GLN A 65 34.81 -4.66 4.28
CA GLN A 65 33.73 -5.29 3.56
C GLN A 65 33.51 -4.51 2.27
N LYS A 66 33.67 -5.24 1.15
CA LYS A 66 33.53 -4.70 -0.19
C LYS A 66 32.06 -4.35 -0.40
N VAL A 67 31.81 -3.16 -0.92
CA VAL A 67 30.55 -2.82 -1.61
C VAL A 67 30.19 -3.99 -2.51
N ASP A 68 28.98 -4.54 -2.37
CA ASP A 68 28.51 -5.60 -3.25
C ASP A 68 28.34 -5.02 -4.66
N ALA A 69 29.33 -5.27 -5.50
CA ALA A 69 29.37 -4.78 -6.88
C ALA A 69 28.19 -5.32 -7.71
N GLY A 70 27.65 -6.50 -7.36
CA GLY A 70 26.47 -7.06 -7.99
C GLY A 70 25.21 -6.28 -7.62
N GLN A 71 25.05 -5.93 -6.35
CA GLN A 71 23.92 -5.12 -5.89
C GLN A 71 23.99 -3.69 -6.40
N LEU A 72 25.17 -3.06 -6.41
CA LEU A 72 25.36 -1.74 -7.00
C LEU A 72 25.08 -1.77 -8.52
N GLY A 73 25.55 -2.84 -9.19
CA GLY A 73 25.27 -3.09 -10.61
C GLY A 73 23.78 -3.25 -10.89
N PHE A 74 23.04 -4.02 -10.08
CA PHE A 74 21.59 -4.15 -10.19
C PHE A 74 20.87 -2.82 -9.91
N ALA A 75 21.25 -2.12 -8.86
CA ALA A 75 20.65 -0.85 -8.47
C ALA A 75 20.83 0.25 -9.52
N LEU A 76 21.91 0.20 -10.31
CA LEU A 76 22.17 1.13 -11.41
C LEU A 76 21.56 0.64 -12.73
N PHE A 77 21.74 -0.63 -13.09
CA PHE A 77 21.52 -1.13 -14.45
C PHE A 77 20.60 -2.36 -14.54
N GLY A 78 20.26 -3.01 -13.43
CA GLY A 78 19.41 -4.20 -13.41
C GLY A 78 17.92 -3.90 -13.46
N ASP A 79 17.14 -4.88 -13.87
CA ASP A 79 15.68 -4.88 -13.83
C ASP A 79 15.18 -6.13 -13.11
N TYR A 80 14.04 -6.02 -12.44
CA TYR A 80 13.40 -7.16 -11.79
C TYR A 80 12.75 -8.08 -12.84
N SER A 81 12.98 -9.38 -12.71
CA SER A 81 12.30 -10.40 -13.51
C SER A 81 10.83 -10.54 -13.10
N PRO A 82 9.93 -11.07 -13.96
CA PRO A 82 8.54 -11.35 -13.58
C PRO A 82 8.43 -12.24 -12.33
N GLU A 83 9.34 -13.19 -12.16
CA GLU A 83 9.37 -14.08 -11.00
C GLU A 83 9.75 -13.31 -9.72
N GLU A 84 10.70 -12.38 -9.81
CA GLU A 84 11.05 -11.50 -8.71
C GLU A 84 9.93 -10.53 -8.36
N GLU A 85 9.29 -9.93 -9.37
CA GLU A 85 8.10 -9.08 -9.18
C GLU A 85 7.02 -9.83 -8.40
N ASN A 86 6.72 -11.07 -8.79
CA ASN A 86 5.74 -11.91 -8.10
C ASN A 86 6.16 -12.28 -6.68
N ARG A 87 7.44 -12.62 -6.45
CA ARG A 87 7.96 -12.93 -5.12
C ARG A 87 7.83 -11.74 -4.17
N ILE A 88 8.23 -10.54 -4.63
CA ILE A 88 8.12 -9.29 -3.86
C ILE A 88 6.65 -8.99 -3.58
N GLY A 89 5.80 -9.05 -4.61
CA GLY A 89 4.36 -8.85 -4.52
C GLY A 89 3.69 -9.74 -3.49
N LYS A 90 3.97 -11.04 -3.56
CA LYS A 90 3.43 -12.04 -2.65
C LYS A 90 3.82 -11.77 -1.20
N GLN A 91 5.08 -11.39 -0.96
CA GLN A 91 5.56 -11.08 0.39
C GLN A 91 4.88 -9.82 0.95
N ILE A 92 4.85 -8.73 0.17
CA ILE A 92 4.19 -7.48 0.56
C ILE A 92 2.70 -7.71 0.86
N SER A 93 2.02 -8.44 -0.03
CA SER A 93 0.60 -8.76 0.10
C SER A 93 0.31 -9.66 1.31
N GLY A 94 1.16 -10.66 1.57
CA GLY A 94 1.03 -11.52 2.73
C GLY A 94 1.15 -10.74 4.05
N ASN A 95 2.11 -9.82 4.13
CA ASN A 95 2.28 -8.95 5.29
C ASN A 95 1.08 -8.01 5.49
N LEU A 96 0.58 -7.42 4.39
CA LEU A 96 -0.60 -6.56 4.42
C LEU A 96 -1.84 -7.34 4.93
N LEU A 97 -2.07 -8.54 4.38
CA LEU A 97 -3.19 -9.40 4.77
C LEU A 97 -3.08 -9.95 6.20
N GLY A 98 -1.86 -10.09 6.72
CA GLY A 98 -1.63 -10.41 8.14
C GLY A 98 -1.97 -9.25 9.09
N ALA A 99 -1.84 -8.01 8.62
CA ALA A 99 -2.18 -6.81 9.39
C ALA A 99 -3.67 -6.42 9.26
N VAL A 100 -4.22 -6.49 8.05
CA VAL A 100 -5.62 -6.18 7.74
C VAL A 100 -6.23 -7.30 6.93
N PRO A 101 -7.19 -8.06 7.49
CA PRO A 101 -7.84 -9.13 6.74
C PRO A 101 -8.73 -8.57 5.62
N LEU A 102 -9.10 -9.43 4.68
CA LEU A 102 -10.15 -9.13 3.71
C LEU A 102 -11.52 -9.04 4.39
N VAL A 103 -12.41 -8.22 3.82
CA VAL A 103 -13.83 -8.23 4.16
C VAL A 103 -14.38 -9.65 3.96
N ARG A 104 -15.05 -10.17 4.98
CA ARG A 104 -15.64 -11.53 5.02
C ARG A 104 -16.91 -11.61 4.17
N ASP A 105 -16.77 -11.38 2.88
CA ASP A 105 -17.82 -11.41 1.87
C ASP A 105 -17.27 -11.96 0.56
N ASP A 106 -17.44 -13.26 0.33
CA ASP A 106 -16.93 -13.90 -0.90
C ASP A 106 -17.59 -13.36 -2.17
N GLY A 107 -18.82 -12.82 -2.07
CA GLY A 107 -19.51 -12.17 -3.18
C GLY A 107 -18.78 -10.91 -3.63
N LEU A 108 -18.43 -10.06 -2.66
CA LEU A 108 -17.62 -8.86 -2.88
C LEU A 108 -16.25 -9.20 -3.45
N GLN A 109 -15.53 -10.16 -2.85
CA GLN A 109 -14.18 -10.51 -3.31
C GLN A 109 -14.20 -11.05 -4.75
N ARG A 110 -15.17 -11.91 -5.11
CA ARG A 110 -15.35 -12.38 -6.49
C ARG A 110 -15.72 -11.25 -7.45
N TYR A 111 -16.57 -10.33 -7.01
CA TYR A 111 -16.99 -9.19 -7.83
C TYR A 111 -15.82 -8.28 -8.19
N VAL A 112 -15.04 -7.85 -7.19
CA VAL A 112 -13.88 -6.99 -7.40
C VAL A 112 -12.82 -7.70 -8.24
N ASN A 113 -12.57 -9.00 -8.02
CA ASN A 113 -11.66 -9.77 -8.88
C ASN A 113 -12.14 -9.81 -10.33
N ARG A 114 -13.44 -9.94 -10.58
CA ARG A 114 -14.00 -9.94 -11.93
C ARG A 114 -13.77 -8.60 -12.64
N VAL A 115 -14.11 -7.50 -11.98
CA VAL A 115 -13.93 -6.14 -12.53
C VAL A 115 -12.45 -5.85 -12.76
N GLY A 116 -11.61 -6.09 -11.75
CA GLY A 116 -10.17 -5.86 -11.84
C GLY A 116 -9.50 -6.68 -12.94
N ASN A 117 -9.80 -7.98 -13.05
CA ASN A 117 -9.26 -8.81 -14.12
C ASN A 117 -9.73 -8.33 -15.50
N TRP A 118 -10.98 -7.88 -15.63
CA TRP A 118 -11.50 -7.35 -16.89
C TRP A 118 -10.75 -6.09 -17.36
N VAL A 119 -10.42 -5.18 -16.43
CA VAL A 119 -9.57 -4.02 -16.71
C VAL A 119 -8.12 -4.44 -17.00
N ALA A 120 -7.58 -5.40 -16.25
CA ALA A 120 -6.21 -5.86 -16.40
C ALA A 120 -5.91 -6.51 -17.77
N LEU A 121 -6.92 -7.09 -18.42
CA LEU A 121 -6.81 -7.59 -19.80
C LEU A 121 -6.41 -6.50 -20.81
N GLN A 122 -6.61 -5.22 -20.49
CA GLN A 122 -6.31 -4.08 -21.36
C GLN A 122 -4.86 -3.56 -21.26
N THR A 123 -4.06 -4.15 -20.37
CA THR A 123 -2.70 -3.68 -20.05
C THR A 123 -1.62 -4.15 -21.02
N GLY A 124 -1.87 -5.24 -21.75
CA GLY A 124 -0.87 -5.94 -22.55
C GLY A 124 0.11 -6.82 -21.76
N ARG A 125 0.06 -6.86 -20.41
CA ARG A 125 0.87 -7.78 -19.60
C ARG A 125 0.26 -9.18 -19.59
N LYS A 126 0.75 -10.05 -20.47
CA LYS A 126 0.22 -11.42 -20.67
C LYS A 126 0.62 -12.42 -19.57
N ASN A 127 1.71 -12.16 -18.84
CA ASN A 127 2.30 -13.11 -17.88
C ASN A 127 2.19 -12.64 -16.42
N THR A 128 1.23 -11.76 -16.11
CA THR A 128 0.98 -11.29 -14.74
C THR A 128 -0.30 -11.94 -14.23
N SER A 129 -0.22 -12.60 -13.06
CA SER A 129 -1.40 -13.09 -12.36
C SER A 129 -1.99 -11.97 -11.52
N TRP A 130 -3.21 -11.54 -11.84
CA TRP A 130 -3.84 -10.41 -11.16
C TRP A 130 -4.72 -10.88 -10.01
N HIS A 131 -4.51 -10.29 -8.85
CA HIS A 131 -5.20 -10.59 -7.61
C HIS A 131 -5.78 -9.30 -7.05
N PHE A 132 -7.08 -9.30 -6.78
CA PHE A 132 -7.76 -8.14 -6.22
C PHE A 132 -8.39 -8.48 -4.88
N GLY A 133 -8.50 -7.52 -3.97
CA GLY A 133 -9.16 -7.75 -2.69
C GLY A 133 -9.64 -6.49 -2.01
N VAL A 134 -10.75 -6.62 -1.25
CA VAL A 134 -11.24 -5.54 -0.39
C VAL A 134 -10.81 -5.79 1.05
N LEU A 135 -9.99 -4.88 1.59
CA LEU A 135 -9.49 -4.90 2.96
C LEU A 135 -10.55 -4.41 3.95
N ASP A 136 -10.66 -5.08 5.09
CA ASP A 136 -11.64 -4.77 6.13
C ASP A 136 -11.17 -3.62 7.04
N THR A 137 -11.03 -2.42 6.46
CA THR A 137 -10.76 -1.16 7.16
C THR A 137 -11.65 -0.03 6.63
N GLU A 138 -12.02 0.90 7.50
CA GLU A 138 -12.81 2.10 7.15
C GLU A 138 -11.95 3.25 6.61
N ASP A 139 -10.62 3.09 6.60
CA ASP A 139 -9.73 4.01 5.89
C ASP A 139 -10.13 4.10 4.42
N ILE A 140 -9.89 5.26 3.80
CA ILE A 140 -10.16 5.49 2.39
C ILE A 140 -8.82 5.38 1.67
N ASN A 141 -8.55 4.23 1.06
CA ASN A 141 -7.37 4.05 0.22
C ASN A 141 -7.48 2.86 -0.76
N ALA A 142 -6.54 2.81 -1.70
CA ALA A 142 -6.21 1.66 -2.53
C ALA A 142 -4.68 1.52 -2.63
N PHE A 143 -4.23 0.33 -3.01
CA PHE A 143 -2.83 -0.03 -3.02
C PHE A 143 -2.51 -1.08 -4.09
N ALA A 144 -1.33 -0.95 -4.71
CA ALA A 144 -0.78 -1.93 -5.62
C ALA A 144 0.58 -2.46 -5.14
N ALA A 145 0.79 -3.78 -5.24
CA ALA A 145 2.10 -4.38 -5.07
C ALA A 145 2.57 -5.01 -6.40
N PRO A 146 3.90 -5.10 -6.62
CA PRO A 146 4.46 -5.76 -7.80
C PRO A 146 3.88 -7.15 -8.04
N GLY A 147 3.92 -7.65 -9.27
CA GLY A 147 3.41 -8.99 -9.58
C GLY A 147 1.88 -9.10 -9.68
N GLY A 148 1.14 -7.99 -9.55
CA GLY A 148 -0.30 -7.94 -9.87
C GLY A 148 -1.24 -8.05 -8.67
N TYR A 149 -0.79 -7.71 -7.47
CA TYR A 149 -1.65 -7.72 -6.27
C TYR A 149 -2.18 -6.31 -6.01
N ILE A 150 -3.50 -6.16 -5.98
CA ILE A 150 -4.18 -4.88 -5.83
C ILE A 150 -5.23 -4.99 -4.72
N PHE A 151 -5.24 -4.01 -3.84
CA PHE A 151 -6.17 -3.96 -2.73
C PHE A 151 -6.85 -2.60 -2.67
N LEU A 152 -8.13 -2.60 -2.34
CA LEU A 152 -8.84 -1.40 -1.95
C LEU A 152 -9.45 -1.60 -0.58
N THR A 153 -9.64 -0.52 0.14
CA THR A 153 -10.26 -0.53 1.46
C THR A 153 -11.77 -0.57 1.36
N LYS A 154 -12.43 -1.16 2.36
CA LYS A 154 -13.89 -1.10 2.50
C LYS A 154 -14.39 0.35 2.63
N GLY A 155 -13.63 1.22 3.29
CA GLY A 155 -13.91 2.65 3.39
C GLY A 155 -13.96 3.33 2.01
N LEU A 156 -12.98 3.09 1.14
CA LEU A 156 -13.02 3.57 -0.25
C LEU A 156 -14.19 2.95 -1.03
N TYR A 157 -14.35 1.62 -0.96
CA TYR A 157 -15.39 0.91 -1.71
C TYR A 157 -16.80 1.48 -1.45
N ARG A 158 -17.11 1.82 -0.19
CA ARG A 158 -18.40 2.39 0.22
C ARG A 158 -18.67 3.79 -0.33
N ARG A 159 -17.65 4.49 -0.83
CA ARG A 159 -17.81 5.80 -1.46
C ARG A 159 -18.10 5.72 -2.94
N LEU A 160 -17.83 4.58 -3.57
CA LEU A 160 -18.05 4.39 -4.99
C LEU A 160 -19.56 4.20 -5.25
N ASN A 161 -20.06 4.81 -6.32
CA ASN A 161 -21.47 4.80 -6.69
C ASN A 161 -21.79 3.77 -7.77
N ASN A 162 -20.81 3.41 -8.61
CA ASN A 162 -21.00 2.53 -9.75
C ASN A 162 -19.73 1.72 -10.10
N GLU A 163 -19.85 0.80 -11.06
CA GLU A 163 -18.74 -0.08 -11.44
C GLU A 163 -17.66 0.64 -12.24
N ALA A 164 -17.98 1.73 -12.96
CA ALA A 164 -16.98 2.52 -13.68
C ALA A 164 -16.05 3.28 -12.74
N GLU A 165 -16.55 3.81 -11.63
CA GLU A 165 -15.73 4.40 -10.57
C GLU A 165 -14.77 3.36 -9.98
N LEU A 166 -15.27 2.16 -9.67
CA LEU A 166 -14.42 1.03 -9.24
C LEU A 166 -13.37 0.68 -10.30
N ALA A 167 -13.77 0.59 -11.57
CA ALA A 167 -12.85 0.31 -12.66
C ALA A 167 -11.79 1.40 -12.86
N GLY A 168 -12.15 2.67 -12.61
CA GLY A 168 -11.22 3.80 -12.64
C GLY A 168 -10.15 3.68 -11.56
N VAL A 169 -10.56 3.43 -10.31
CA VAL A 169 -9.63 3.19 -9.18
C VAL A 169 -8.74 1.98 -9.46
N LEU A 170 -9.32 0.85 -9.88
CA LEU A 170 -8.54 -0.35 -10.20
C LEU A 170 -7.61 -0.12 -11.39
N GLY A 171 -8.03 0.64 -12.40
CA GLY A 171 -7.20 1.03 -13.53
C GLY A 171 -5.97 1.82 -13.10
N HIS A 172 -6.13 2.76 -12.16
CA HIS A 172 -5.04 3.51 -11.56
C HIS A 172 -4.04 2.58 -10.84
N GLU A 173 -4.52 1.68 -9.97
CA GLU A 173 -3.67 0.72 -9.27
C GLU A 173 -2.96 -0.25 -10.23
N ILE A 174 -3.65 -0.70 -11.27
CA ILE A 174 -3.08 -1.52 -12.35
C ILE A 174 -1.95 -0.74 -13.03
N ALA A 175 -2.12 0.56 -13.28
CA ALA A 175 -1.09 1.39 -13.89
C ALA A 175 0.18 1.48 -13.03
N HIS A 176 0.07 1.54 -11.70
CA HIS A 176 1.26 1.46 -10.82
C HIS A 176 2.05 0.17 -11.01
N VAL A 177 1.36 -0.96 -11.20
CA VAL A 177 1.99 -2.25 -11.50
C VAL A 177 2.60 -2.24 -12.91
N THR A 178 1.86 -1.83 -13.94
CA THR A 178 2.35 -1.87 -15.34
C THR A 178 3.53 -0.93 -15.57
N GLN A 179 3.51 0.25 -14.96
CA GLN A 179 4.58 1.25 -15.05
C GLN A 179 5.72 1.01 -14.05
N ARG A 180 5.64 -0.08 -13.26
CA ARG A 180 6.65 -0.55 -12.31
C ARG A 180 7.02 0.51 -11.25
N HIS A 181 6.07 1.33 -10.82
CA HIS A 181 6.33 2.47 -9.93
C HIS A 181 6.96 2.03 -8.59
N HIS A 182 6.40 1.03 -7.92
CA HIS A 182 6.95 0.53 -6.66
C HIS A 182 8.35 -0.10 -6.82
N LEU A 183 8.62 -0.75 -7.96
CA LEU A 183 9.95 -1.33 -8.23
C LEU A 183 11.01 -0.25 -8.45
N LYS A 184 10.64 0.88 -9.09
CA LYS A 184 11.52 2.06 -9.22
C LYS A 184 11.89 2.62 -7.83
N VAL A 185 10.93 2.72 -6.92
CA VAL A 185 11.17 3.15 -5.53
C VAL A 185 12.06 2.16 -4.76
N LEU A 186 11.82 0.86 -4.91
CA LEU A 186 12.66 -0.19 -4.32
C LEU A 186 14.10 -0.14 -4.84
N LYS A 187 14.28 0.04 -6.15
CA LYS A 187 15.60 0.18 -6.78
C LYS A 187 16.35 1.42 -6.26
N LYS A 188 15.67 2.57 -6.19
CA LYS A 188 16.22 3.82 -5.63
C LYS A 188 16.63 3.66 -4.16
N SER A 189 15.80 3.00 -3.35
CA SER A 189 16.10 2.71 -1.95
C SER A 189 17.32 1.79 -1.79
N SER A 190 17.41 0.76 -2.64
CA SER A 190 18.56 -0.16 -2.67
C SER A 190 19.85 0.56 -3.05
N LEU A 191 19.79 1.49 -4.01
CA LEU A 191 20.93 2.33 -4.40
C LEU A 191 21.41 3.21 -3.25
N ILE A 192 20.49 3.91 -2.57
CA ILE A 192 20.82 4.75 -1.42
C ILE A 192 21.47 3.91 -0.30
N GLY A 193 20.91 2.73 -0.02
CA GLY A 193 21.47 1.80 0.96
C GLY A 193 22.88 1.36 0.60
N ALA A 194 23.12 0.96 -0.65
CA ALA A 194 24.43 0.52 -1.13
C ALA A 194 25.48 1.65 -1.07
N LEU A 195 25.11 2.89 -1.44
CA LEU A 195 25.99 4.05 -1.34
C LEU A 195 26.29 4.45 0.11
N GLY A 196 25.30 4.34 1.01
CA GLY A 196 25.48 4.59 2.44
C GLY A 196 26.42 3.58 3.11
N GLN A 197 26.38 2.31 2.69
CA GLN A 197 27.33 1.28 3.12
C GLN A 197 28.75 1.55 2.60
N ALA A 198 28.88 2.02 1.37
CA ALA A 198 30.19 2.40 0.82
C ALA A 198 30.83 3.60 1.58
N ALA A 199 30.01 4.51 2.08
CA ALA A 199 30.44 5.71 2.78
C ALA A 199 30.65 5.52 4.30
N SER A 200 30.10 4.46 4.90
CA SER A 200 30.20 4.21 6.35
C SER A 200 30.99 2.93 6.65
N SER A 201 32.01 3.04 7.51
CA SER A 201 32.80 1.88 8.01
C SER A 201 32.04 1.01 9.01
N LYS A 202 30.74 1.24 9.19
CA LYS A 202 29.89 0.64 10.21
C LYS A 202 28.51 0.36 9.59
N ALA A 203 28.33 -0.81 8.97
CA ALA A 203 27.00 -1.26 8.58
C ALA A 203 26.91 -2.77 8.40
N GLN A 204 25.75 -3.31 8.80
CA GLN A 204 25.31 -4.69 8.62
C GLN A 204 25.11 -5.05 7.14
N GLY A 205 25.21 -6.34 6.84
CA GLY A 205 25.22 -6.90 5.48
C GLY A 205 23.98 -6.56 4.64
N SER A 206 24.19 -6.47 3.33
CA SER A 206 23.24 -5.85 2.40
C SER A 206 21.99 -6.68 2.08
N ASP A 207 22.05 -8.00 2.19
CA ASP A 207 20.89 -8.91 2.08
C ASP A 207 19.86 -8.66 3.19
N GLN A 208 20.31 -8.32 4.40
CA GLN A 208 19.42 -7.93 5.50
C GLN A 208 18.68 -6.63 5.21
N MET A 209 19.26 -5.68 4.47
CA MET A 209 18.60 -4.41 4.19
C MET A 209 17.44 -4.57 3.20
N VAL A 210 17.64 -5.36 2.14
CA VAL A 210 16.57 -5.70 1.19
C VAL A 210 15.53 -6.60 1.85
N GLN A 211 15.95 -7.57 2.67
CA GLN A 211 15.00 -8.37 3.45
C GLN A 211 14.26 -7.57 4.52
N ASN A 212 14.84 -6.52 5.10
CA ASN A 212 14.15 -5.64 6.05
C ASN A 212 13.18 -4.69 5.34
N LEU A 213 13.55 -4.16 4.17
CA LEU A 213 12.67 -3.34 3.33
C LEU A 213 11.46 -4.15 2.84
N ILE A 214 11.67 -5.37 2.35
CA ILE A 214 10.59 -6.25 1.88
C ILE A 214 9.85 -6.91 3.07
N GLY A 215 10.56 -7.18 4.17
CA GLY A 215 10.02 -7.72 5.43
C GLY A 215 8.97 -6.82 6.06
N ASN A 216 9.10 -5.51 5.86
CA ASN A 216 8.15 -4.50 6.29
C ASN A 216 7.28 -4.03 5.11
N GLY A 217 6.75 -4.94 4.28
CA GLY A 217 5.97 -4.59 3.08
C GLY A 217 4.93 -3.47 3.26
N ALA A 218 4.38 -3.32 4.48
CA ALA A 218 3.49 -2.24 4.86
C ALA A 218 4.14 -0.83 4.81
N GLU A 219 5.44 -0.70 5.10
CA GLU A 219 6.22 0.53 5.01
C GLU A 219 6.45 0.95 3.56
N ILE A 220 6.66 0.01 2.62
CA ILE A 220 6.77 0.33 1.19
C ILE A 220 5.43 0.83 0.66
N MET A 221 4.32 0.24 1.08
CA MET A 221 2.97 0.62 0.66
C MET A 221 2.52 1.93 1.31
N ALA A 222 3.04 2.26 2.49
CA ALA A 222 2.79 3.53 3.18
C ALA A 222 3.72 4.67 2.72
N ARG A 223 4.80 4.36 1.99
CA ARG A 223 5.65 5.37 1.34
C ARG A 223 4.94 5.88 0.09
N GLY A 224 4.66 7.18 0.07
CA GLY A 224 4.11 7.83 -1.11
C GLY A 224 5.01 7.67 -2.33
N LEU A 225 4.39 7.60 -3.49
CA LEU A 225 5.07 7.61 -4.77
C LEU A 225 5.39 9.05 -5.20
N ASP A 226 6.34 9.18 -6.14
CA ASP A 226 6.64 10.48 -6.75
C ASP A 226 5.39 11.02 -7.47
N LYS A 227 5.12 12.32 -7.39
CA LYS A 227 3.92 12.95 -8.00
C LYS A 227 3.75 12.64 -9.48
N ASP A 228 4.86 12.55 -10.22
CA ASP A 228 4.81 12.24 -11.64
C ASP A 228 4.33 10.80 -11.91
N ALA A 229 4.65 9.86 -11.01
CA ALA A 229 4.17 8.49 -11.09
C ALA A 229 2.64 8.41 -10.88
N GLU A 230 2.11 9.28 -10.03
CA GLU A 230 0.66 9.39 -9.76
C GLU A 230 -0.08 9.94 -10.96
N PHE A 231 0.42 11.03 -11.54
CA PHE A 231 -0.15 11.61 -12.75
C PHE A 231 -0.03 10.66 -13.95
N GLU A 232 1.06 9.89 -14.04
CA GLU A 232 1.19 8.83 -15.04
C GLU A 232 0.16 7.72 -14.81
N ALA A 233 -0.01 7.27 -13.57
CA ALA A 233 -0.99 6.24 -13.23
C ALA A 233 -2.43 6.69 -13.49
N ASP A 234 -2.75 7.97 -13.25
CA ASP A 234 -4.04 8.56 -13.64
C ASP A 234 -4.28 8.44 -15.15
N ARG A 235 -3.38 8.99 -15.96
CA ARG A 235 -3.52 8.97 -17.43
C ARG A 235 -3.58 7.56 -18.00
N VAL A 236 -2.77 6.64 -17.49
CA VAL A 236 -2.74 5.26 -17.97
C VAL A 236 -3.96 4.48 -17.47
N GLY A 237 -4.36 4.70 -16.22
CA GLY A 237 -5.48 4.02 -15.59
C GLY A 237 -6.82 4.33 -16.26
N ILE A 238 -7.08 5.59 -16.61
CA ILE A 238 -8.31 5.92 -17.36
C ILE A 238 -8.35 5.19 -18.71
N VAL A 239 -7.20 5.04 -19.38
CA VAL A 239 -7.13 4.37 -20.68
C VAL A 239 -7.43 2.87 -20.52
N PHE A 240 -6.96 2.24 -19.45
CA PHE A 240 -7.31 0.85 -19.16
C PHE A 240 -8.80 0.67 -18.88
N ALA A 241 -9.39 1.53 -18.06
CA ALA A 241 -10.83 1.51 -17.77
C ALA A 241 -11.67 1.76 -19.04
N ALA A 242 -11.29 2.77 -19.84
CA ALA A 242 -11.95 3.11 -21.10
C ALA A 242 -11.91 1.95 -22.12
N ARG A 243 -10.73 1.33 -22.30
CA ARG A 243 -10.57 0.15 -23.18
C ARG A 243 -11.39 -1.05 -22.71
N ALA A 244 -11.63 -1.15 -21.40
CA ALA A 244 -12.50 -2.18 -20.82
C ALA A 244 -14.00 -1.86 -21.01
N GLY A 245 -14.34 -0.71 -21.61
CA GLY A 245 -15.71 -0.28 -21.90
C GLY A 245 -16.40 0.47 -20.75
N TYR A 246 -15.65 0.82 -19.70
CA TYR A 246 -16.16 1.64 -18.61
C TYR A 246 -16.19 3.12 -18.98
N ASP A 247 -17.08 3.86 -18.33
CA ASP A 247 -17.13 5.30 -18.47
C ASP A 247 -15.79 5.94 -18.06
N VAL A 248 -15.31 6.84 -18.92
CA VAL A 248 -13.99 7.48 -18.81
C VAL A 248 -13.90 8.44 -17.63
N TRP A 249 -15.06 8.91 -17.15
CA TRP A 249 -15.18 9.84 -16.04
C TRP A 249 -15.17 9.15 -14.67
N GLY A 250 -15.11 7.82 -14.60
CA GLY A 250 -15.12 7.08 -13.34
C GLY A 250 -14.02 7.52 -12.35
N LEU A 251 -12.76 7.57 -12.78
CA LEU A 251 -11.65 8.04 -11.91
C LEU A 251 -11.74 9.55 -11.58
N PRO A 252 -11.97 10.46 -12.56
CA PRO A 252 -12.22 11.88 -12.28
C PRO A 252 -13.30 12.13 -11.22
N THR A 253 -14.44 11.43 -11.30
CA THR A 253 -15.53 11.52 -10.32
C THR A 253 -15.06 11.10 -8.92
N VAL A 254 -14.33 10.00 -8.80
CA VAL A 254 -13.76 9.57 -7.51
C VAL A 254 -12.79 10.60 -6.94
N LEU A 255 -11.90 11.17 -7.78
CA LEU A 255 -10.97 12.21 -7.34
C LEU A 255 -11.69 13.48 -6.88
N GLN A 256 -12.75 13.88 -7.56
CA GLN A 256 -13.59 15.00 -7.17
C GLN A 256 -14.28 14.75 -5.82
N ASP A 257 -14.87 13.56 -5.64
CA ASP A 257 -15.52 13.16 -4.39
C ASP A 257 -14.54 13.10 -3.22
N MET A 258 -13.30 12.65 -3.47
CA MET A 258 -12.23 12.64 -2.47
C MET A 258 -11.71 14.04 -2.14
N ALA A 259 -11.64 14.95 -3.14
CA ALA A 259 -11.22 16.34 -2.93
C ALA A 259 -12.23 17.13 -2.07
N ALA A 260 -13.50 16.73 -2.08
CA ALA A 260 -14.55 17.31 -1.27
C ALA A 260 -14.55 16.81 0.19
N LEU A 261 -13.71 15.84 0.54
CA LEU A 261 -13.63 15.34 1.91
C LEU A 261 -13.04 16.40 2.86
N PRO A 262 -13.49 16.45 4.13
CA PRO A 262 -12.91 17.36 5.10
C PRO A 262 -11.40 17.11 5.28
N ALA A 263 -10.60 18.17 5.28
CA ALA A 263 -9.14 18.09 5.44
C ALA A 263 -8.68 17.42 6.76
N LYS A 264 -9.57 17.25 7.74
CA LYS A 264 -9.32 16.59 9.04
C LYS A 264 -10.06 15.25 9.19
N ASP A 265 -10.52 14.64 8.11
CA ASP A 265 -11.05 13.27 8.17
C ASP A 265 -9.89 12.28 8.39
N ASN A 266 -9.82 11.65 9.56
CA ASN A 266 -8.73 10.73 9.87
C ASN A 266 -8.67 9.54 8.89
N ARG A 267 -9.79 9.19 8.25
CA ARG A 267 -9.85 8.07 7.27
C ARG A 267 -9.09 8.37 5.98
N THR A 268 -8.83 9.63 5.66
CA THR A 268 -8.04 10.04 4.47
C THR A 268 -6.57 10.23 4.79
N SER A 269 -6.15 10.08 6.06
CA SER A 269 -4.75 10.26 6.46
C SER A 269 -3.82 9.37 5.64
N LEU A 270 -4.23 8.13 5.38
CA LEU A 270 -3.44 7.18 4.60
C LEU A 270 -3.41 7.54 3.11
N LEU A 271 -4.54 7.97 2.54
CA LEU A 271 -4.63 8.44 1.16
C LEU A 271 -3.64 9.58 0.89
N TYR A 272 -3.64 10.61 1.74
CA TYR A 272 -2.80 11.80 1.55
C TYR A 272 -1.33 11.56 1.91
N LYS A 273 -1.01 10.47 2.62
CA LYS A 273 0.37 10.01 2.82
C LYS A 273 0.90 9.29 1.57
N THR A 274 0.04 8.54 0.89
CA THR A 274 0.48 7.69 -0.23
C THR A 274 0.32 8.35 -1.60
N HIS A 275 -0.62 9.29 -1.75
CA HIS A 275 -0.92 9.99 -2.99
C HIS A 275 -0.98 11.52 -2.77
N PRO A 276 -0.67 12.35 -3.78
CA PRO A 276 -0.91 13.79 -3.78
C PRO A 276 -2.38 14.11 -3.56
N HIS A 277 -2.68 15.37 -3.23
CA HIS A 277 -4.07 15.77 -2.99
C HIS A 277 -4.93 15.51 -4.24
N PRO A 278 -6.15 14.94 -4.11
CA PRO A 278 -6.99 14.57 -5.25
C PRO A 278 -7.30 15.74 -6.20
N ALA A 279 -7.40 16.96 -5.67
CA ALA A 279 -7.61 18.16 -6.51
C ALA A 279 -6.42 18.44 -7.45
N ASP A 280 -5.18 18.23 -6.99
CA ASP A 280 -3.98 18.43 -7.83
C ASP A 280 -3.95 17.38 -8.95
N ARG A 281 -4.30 16.13 -8.61
CA ARG A 281 -4.41 15.02 -9.57
C ARG A 281 -5.50 15.27 -10.61
N LEU A 282 -6.67 15.73 -10.17
CA LEU A 282 -7.78 16.04 -11.07
C LEU A 282 -7.42 17.17 -12.05
N ALA A 283 -6.74 18.22 -11.58
CA ALA A 283 -6.27 19.30 -12.43
C ALA A 283 -5.25 18.81 -13.47
N ALA A 284 -4.22 18.07 -13.02
CA ALA A 284 -3.19 17.53 -13.91
C ALA A 284 -3.76 16.53 -14.93
N LEU A 285 -4.74 15.72 -14.53
CA LEU A 285 -5.44 14.80 -15.42
C LEU A 285 -6.25 15.55 -16.47
N GLY A 286 -7.00 16.59 -16.06
CA GLY A 286 -7.77 17.45 -16.96
C GLY A 286 -6.89 18.13 -18.01
N GLU A 287 -5.75 18.70 -17.60
CA GLU A 287 -4.78 19.31 -18.53
C GLU A 287 -4.20 18.28 -19.50
N ALA A 288 -3.84 17.09 -19.00
CA ALA A 288 -3.25 16.06 -19.85
C ALA A 288 -4.23 15.49 -20.87
N VAL A 289 -5.50 15.37 -20.49
CA VAL A 289 -6.57 14.79 -21.32
C VAL A 289 -7.12 15.81 -22.31
N GLY A 290 -7.42 17.03 -21.87
CA GLY A 290 -8.13 18.03 -22.67
C GLY A 290 -9.53 17.55 -23.06
N ASP A 291 -9.85 17.64 -24.36
CA ASP A 291 -11.11 17.23 -24.98
C ASP A 291 -11.08 15.79 -25.54
N ARG A 292 -9.94 15.09 -25.41
CA ARG A 292 -9.70 13.80 -26.08
C ARG A 292 -10.63 12.67 -25.61
N LEU A 293 -11.26 12.82 -24.44
CA LEU A 293 -12.19 11.83 -23.88
C LEU A 293 -13.66 12.18 -24.12
N ASP A 294 -13.99 13.40 -24.57
CA ASP A 294 -15.37 13.89 -24.66
C ASP A 294 -16.25 13.05 -25.60
N GLY A 295 -15.64 12.46 -26.63
CA GLY A 295 -16.32 11.57 -27.59
C GLY A 295 -16.32 10.09 -27.20
N ILE A 296 -15.64 9.69 -26.12
CA ILE A 296 -15.54 8.29 -25.71
C ILE A 296 -16.75 7.91 -24.87
N GLN A 297 -17.58 7.02 -25.39
CA GLN A 297 -18.72 6.48 -24.65
C GLN A 297 -18.33 5.21 -23.91
N GLY A 298 -18.57 5.20 -22.60
CA GLY A 298 -18.44 4.02 -21.74
C GLY A 298 -19.70 3.79 -20.92
N LYS A 299 -19.68 2.74 -20.08
CA LYS A 299 -20.82 2.39 -19.22
C LYS A 299 -20.47 2.57 -17.75
N GLU A 300 -21.32 3.27 -17.00
CA GLU A 300 -21.23 3.38 -15.54
C GLU A 300 -21.57 2.06 -14.82
N LEU A 301 -22.55 1.32 -15.36
CA LEU A 301 -23.01 0.03 -14.84
C LEU A 301 -23.43 0.03 -13.35
N ALA A 302 -24.09 1.10 -12.88
CA ALA A 302 -24.55 1.23 -11.49
C ALA A 302 -25.37 0.03 -10.96
N ASN A 303 -26.22 -0.58 -11.81
CA ASN A 303 -27.03 -1.74 -11.43
C ASN A 303 -26.22 -3.03 -11.18
N ARG A 304 -24.98 -3.10 -11.67
CA ARG A 304 -24.06 -4.23 -11.42
C ARG A 304 -23.19 -4.02 -10.19
N PHE A 305 -23.15 -2.81 -9.65
CA PHE A 305 -22.29 -2.47 -8.53
C PHE A 305 -22.70 -3.25 -7.28
N TYR A 306 -21.77 -4.08 -6.78
CA TYR A 306 -22.05 -4.94 -5.64
C TYR A 306 -22.15 -4.09 -4.38
N LYS A 307 -23.27 -4.16 -3.67
CA LYS A 307 -23.47 -3.41 -2.41
C LYS A 307 -23.11 -4.29 -1.23
N ILE A 308 -22.16 -3.82 -0.42
CA ILE A 308 -21.83 -4.43 0.87
C ILE A 308 -23.03 -4.23 1.81
N ARG A 309 -23.42 -5.30 2.51
CA ARG A 309 -24.51 -5.26 3.50
C ARG A 309 -24.08 -4.66 4.82
#